data_AF-A0A6N8BA46-F1
#
_entry.id   AF-A0A6N8BA46-F1
#
_cell.length_a   1.000
_cell.length_b   1.000
_cell.length_c   1.000
_cell.angle_alpha   90.00
_cell.angle_beta   90.00
_cell.angle_gamma   90.00
#
_symmetry.space_group_name_H-M   'P 1'
#
loop_
_entity.id
_entity.type
_entity.pdbx_description
1 polymer ?
#
loop_
_entity_poly.entity_id
_entity_poly.type
_entity_poly.pdbx_seq_one_letter_code
_entity_poly.pdbx_strand_id
1 'polypeptide(L)'
;MAQTNFFVHDKQDHVGVAVTDIKAGEDVSGWVMEDNSTVTVKSQNDIPLGHKIALYDLDQGAKVLKYNVVIGKASQAVKKGEHMHTHNLRTLRW
;
A
#
# COMPACT_ATOMS: atom_id res chain seq x y z
N MET A 1 6.08 -9.08 20.34
CA MET A 1 4.97 -8.37 19.66
C MET A 1 5.38 -8.24 18.21
N ALA A 2 4.56 -8.69 17.26
CA ALA A 2 4.88 -8.52 15.84
C ALA A 2 5.01 -7.02 15.55
N GLN A 3 6.13 -6.60 14.97
CA GLN A 3 6.39 -5.21 14.66
C GLN A 3 5.47 -4.79 13.51
N THR A 4 4.65 -3.76 13.72
CA THR A 4 3.80 -3.22 12.66
C THR A 4 4.58 -2.20 11.85
N ASN A 5 4.81 -2.49 10.57
CA ASN A 5 5.55 -1.64 9.64
C ASN A 5 4.63 -0.72 8.84
N PHE A 6 3.36 -1.09 8.65
CA PHE A 6 2.36 -0.26 7.96
C PHE A 6 0.94 -0.48 8.50
N PHE A 7 0.04 0.45 8.23
CA PHE A 7 -1.37 0.35 8.58
C PHE A 7 -2.26 0.25 7.34
N VAL A 8 -3.34 -0.50 7.46
CA VAL A 8 -4.42 -0.61 6.47
C VAL A 8 -5.72 -0.23 7.17
N HIS A 9 -6.54 0.64 6.59
CA HIS A 9 -7.76 1.08 7.26
C HIS A 9 -8.86 0.05 7.04
N ASP A 10 -9.15 -0.26 5.77
CA ASP A 10 -10.16 -1.23 5.37
C ASP A 10 -9.54 -2.42 4.64
N LYS A 11 -10.12 -3.62 4.78
CA LYS A 11 -9.63 -4.84 4.09
C LYS A 11 -9.58 -4.72 2.58
N GLN A 12 -10.45 -3.88 2.02
CA GLN A 12 -10.56 -3.63 0.58
C GLN A 12 -9.59 -2.56 0.10
N ASP A 13 -8.83 -1.92 1.00
CA ASP A 13 -7.81 -0.95 0.60
C ASP A 13 -6.73 -1.64 -0.24
N HIS A 14 -6.35 -0.99 -1.33
CA HIS A 14 -5.28 -1.49 -2.20
C HIS A 14 -3.89 -1.13 -1.69
N VAL A 15 -3.82 -0.28 -0.66
CA VAL A 15 -2.59 0.32 -0.16
C VAL A 15 -2.56 0.37 1.36
N GLY A 16 -1.40 0.04 1.93
CA GLY A 16 -1.07 0.33 3.34
C GLY A 16 -0.22 1.59 3.45
N VAL A 17 -0.21 2.26 4.61
CA VAL A 17 0.65 3.42 4.90
C VAL A 17 1.77 3.00 5.85
N ALA A 18 3.02 3.17 5.42
CA ALA A 18 4.19 2.84 6.22
C ALA A 18 4.28 3.72 7.48
N VAL A 19 4.56 3.09 8.62
CA VAL A 19 4.76 3.74 9.93
C VAL A 19 6.21 3.63 10.42
N THR A 20 7.05 2.95 9.65
CA THR A 20 8.51 2.96 9.72
C THR A 20 9.05 3.14 8.31
N ASP A 21 10.34 3.44 8.17
CA ASP A 21 11.02 3.21 6.89
C ASP A 21 11.07 1.69 6.63
N ILE A 22 10.82 1.29 5.39
CA ILE A 22 10.83 -0.10 4.94
C ILE A 22 11.89 -0.27 3.86
N LYS A 23 12.66 -1.35 3.94
CA LYS A 23 13.70 -1.65 2.95
C LYS A 23 13.24 -2.63 1.88
N ALA A 24 13.79 -2.49 0.67
CA ALA A 24 13.54 -3.44 -0.40
C ALA A 24 13.93 -4.87 0.03
N GLY A 25 13.05 -5.83 -0.24
CA GLY A 25 13.22 -7.24 0.10
C GLY A 25 12.81 -7.63 1.52
N GLU A 26 12.44 -6.67 2.38
CA GLU A 26 11.98 -6.91 3.74
C GLU A 26 10.58 -7.53 3.76
N ASP A 27 10.37 -8.56 4.58
CA ASP A 27 9.03 -9.08 4.90
C ASP A 27 8.41 -8.22 6.00
N VAL A 28 7.47 -7.37 5.61
CA VAL A 28 6.83 -6.39 6.49
C VAL A 28 5.43 -6.83 6.91
N SER A 29 5.08 -6.53 8.17
CA SER A 29 3.75 -6.80 8.72
C SER A 29 2.92 -5.53 8.79
N GLY A 30 1.68 -5.63 8.35
CA GLY A 30 0.69 -4.57 8.39
C GLY A 30 -0.47 -4.90 9.31
N TRP A 31 -0.93 -3.93 10.09
CA TRP A 31 -2.13 -4.06 10.89
C TRP A 31 -3.35 -3.52 10.13
N VAL A 32 -4.39 -4.34 10.02
CA VAL A 32 -5.67 -3.96 9.42
C VAL A 32 -6.59 -3.49 10.55
N MET A 33 -6.93 -2.19 10.54
CA MET A 33 -7.68 -1.55 11.62
C MET A 33 -9.14 -2.02 11.69
N GLU A 34 -9.76 -2.32 10.56
CA GLU A 34 -11.17 -2.76 10.47
C GLU A 34 -11.46 -3.97 11.35
N ASP A 35 -10.57 -4.97 11.40
CA ASP A 35 -10.82 -6.26 12.05
C ASP A 35 -9.69 -6.75 12.96
N ASN A 36 -8.70 -5.91 13.24
CA ASN A 36 -7.51 -6.26 14.01
C ASN A 36 -6.65 -7.38 13.40
N SER A 37 -6.82 -7.72 12.13
CA SER A 37 -5.99 -8.74 11.48
C SER A 37 -4.60 -8.21 11.12
N THR A 38 -3.70 -9.14 10.81
CA THR A 38 -2.34 -8.83 10.34
C THR A 38 -2.19 -9.35 8.91
N VAL A 39 -1.62 -8.52 8.03
CA VAL A 39 -1.25 -8.88 6.66
C VAL A 39 0.26 -8.82 6.51
N THR A 40 0.85 -9.80 5.84
CA THR A 40 2.29 -9.80 5.51
C THR A 40 2.51 -9.53 4.03
N VAL A 41 3.51 -8.70 3.75
CA VAL A 41 3.87 -8.30 2.39
C VAL A 41 5.39 -8.24 2.29
N LYS A 42 5.96 -8.81 1.23
CA LYS A 42 7.38 -8.61 0.92
C LYS A 42 7.54 -7.31 0.14
N SER A 43 8.30 -6.36 0.68
CA SER A 43 8.57 -5.09 0.01
C SER A 43 9.43 -5.31 -1.23
N GLN A 44 9.08 -4.65 -2.34
CA GLN A 44 9.87 -4.67 -3.59
C GLN A 44 10.79 -3.46 -3.71
N ASN A 45 10.54 -2.41 -2.93
CA ASN A 45 11.28 -1.16 -2.99
C ASN A 45 11.60 -0.64 -1.58
N ASP A 46 12.47 0.36 -1.50
CA ASP A 46 12.55 1.20 -0.32
C ASP A 46 11.28 2.06 -0.24
N ILE A 47 10.59 2.02 0.90
CA ILE A 47 9.35 2.77 1.14
C ILE A 47 9.56 3.66 2.36
N PRO A 48 9.61 4.99 2.18
CA PRO A 48 9.77 5.91 3.30
C PRO A 48 8.58 5.89 4.27
N LEU A 49 8.82 6.29 5.51
CA LEU A 49 7.78 6.61 6.48
C LEU A 49 6.66 7.47 5.85
N GLY A 50 5.40 7.09 6.07
CA GLY A 50 4.21 7.82 5.59
C GLY A 50 3.87 7.57 4.11
N HIS A 51 4.74 6.89 3.36
CA HIS A 51 4.46 6.49 1.99
C HIS A 51 3.62 5.21 1.96
N LYS A 52 3.13 4.84 0.76
CA LYS A 52 2.21 3.71 0.62
C LYS A 52 2.90 2.48 0.05
N ILE A 53 2.52 1.31 0.55
CA ILE A 53 2.88 -0.01 0.01
C ILE A 53 1.65 -0.61 -0.67
N ALA A 54 1.79 -1.18 -1.87
CA ALA A 54 0.71 -1.86 -2.56
C ALA A 54 0.42 -3.23 -1.91
N LEU A 55 -0.86 -3.53 -1.66
CA LEU A 55 -1.29 -4.79 -1.03
C LEU A 55 -1.68 -5.86 -2.06
N TYR A 56 -1.89 -5.45 -3.32
CA TYR A 56 -2.30 -6.28 -4.44
C TYR A 56 -1.53 -5.88 -5.70
N ASP A 57 -1.52 -6.78 -6.67
CA ASP A 57 -1.15 -6.43 -8.04
C ASP A 57 -2.23 -5.53 -8.64
N LEU A 58 -1.81 -4.42 -9.23
CA LEU A 58 -2.68 -3.42 -9.86
C LEU A 58 -2.23 -3.23 -11.30
N ASP A 59 -3.13 -3.49 -12.25
CA ASP A 59 -2.86 -3.18 -13.65
C ASP A 59 -2.78 -1.66 -13.88
N GLN A 60 -2.12 -1.26 -14.96
CA GLN A 60 -2.15 0.14 -15.39
C GLN A 60 -3.60 0.59 -15.60
N GLY A 61 -3.93 1.75 -15.03
CA GLY A 61 -5.29 2.31 -15.07
C GLY A 61 -6.24 1.77 -14.01
N ALA A 62 -5.85 0.74 -13.25
CA ALA A 62 -6.66 0.20 -12.15
C ALA A 62 -6.95 1.30 -11.11
N LYS A 63 -8.18 1.29 -10.58
CA LYS A 63 -8.58 2.17 -9.47
C LYS A 63 -7.83 1.78 -8.21
N VAL A 64 -7.40 2.77 -7.45
CA VAL A 64 -6.66 2.57 -6.20
C VAL A 64 -7.57 2.97 -5.05
N LEU A 65 -7.88 2.01 -4.19
CA LEU A 65 -8.76 2.20 -3.04
C LEU A 65 -7.94 2.48 -1.78
N LYS A 66 -8.38 3.47 -1.01
CA LYS A 66 -7.94 3.74 0.36
C LYS A 66 -9.13 4.34 1.13
N TYR A 67 -9.35 3.91 2.37
CA TYR A 67 -10.55 4.28 3.14
C TYR A 67 -11.85 3.82 2.47
N ASN A 68 -11.81 2.71 1.74
CA ASN A 68 -12.89 2.25 0.86
C ASN A 68 -13.34 3.31 -0.20
N VAL A 69 -12.48 4.29 -0.50
CA VAL A 69 -12.71 5.34 -1.49
C VAL A 69 -11.65 5.27 -2.57
N VAL A 70 -12.05 5.54 -3.81
CA VAL A 70 -11.11 5.64 -4.94
C VAL A 70 -10.29 6.93 -4.81
N ILE A 71 -9.00 6.80 -4.47
CA ILE A 71 -8.08 7.94 -4.35
C ILE A 71 -7.40 8.31 -5.66
N GLY A 72 -7.51 7.46 -6.68
CA GLY A 72 -6.82 7.64 -7.94
C GLY A 72 -6.82 6.39 -8.81
N LYS A 73 -5.94 6.40 -9.81
CA LYS A 73 -5.61 5.25 -10.65
C LYS A 73 -4.11 5.04 -10.73
N ALA A 74 -3.70 3.78 -10.88
CA ALA A 74 -2.32 3.44 -11.16
C ALA A 74 -1.93 3.97 -12.55
N SER A 75 -0.84 4.73 -12.68
CA SER A 75 -0.39 5.25 -13.98
C SER A 75 0.45 4.25 -14.77
N GLN A 76 0.89 3.19 -14.10
CA GLN A 76 1.59 2.04 -14.65
C GLN A 76 1.15 0.80 -13.86
N ALA A 77 1.50 -0.40 -14.32
CA ALA A 77 1.29 -1.60 -13.51
C ALA A 77 2.13 -1.52 -12.22
N VAL A 78 1.56 -1.99 -11.11
CA VAL A 78 2.18 -2.00 -9.78
C VAL A 78 2.03 -3.40 -9.20
N LYS A 79 3.13 -3.96 -8.69
CA LYS A 79 3.10 -5.27 -8.01
C LYS A 79 2.83 -5.13 -6.52
N LYS A 80 2.24 -6.17 -5.92
CA LYS A 80 2.13 -6.28 -4.47
C LYS A 80 3.51 -6.07 -3.83
N GLY A 81 3.58 -5.18 -2.84
CA GLY A 81 4.81 -4.81 -2.14
C GLY A 81 5.58 -3.66 -2.75
N GLU A 82 5.16 -3.12 -3.90
CA GLU A 82 5.80 -1.93 -4.48
C GLU A 82 5.39 -0.63 -3.78
N HIS A 83 6.25 0.36 -3.92
CA HIS A 83 6.04 1.72 -3.42
C HIS A 83 4.98 2.45 -4.26
N MET A 84 3.85 2.80 -3.65
CA MET A 84 2.78 3.57 -4.29
C MET A 84 2.84 5.05 -3.91
N HIS A 85 3.17 5.92 -4.86
CA HIS A 85 3.28 7.36 -4.63
C HIS A 85 3.01 8.17 -5.89
N THR A 86 3.26 9.47 -5.88
CA THR A 86 2.99 10.39 -6.99
C THR A 86 3.66 10.01 -8.31
N HIS A 87 4.64 9.11 -8.36
CA HIS A 87 5.22 8.66 -9.63
C HIS A 87 4.36 7.61 -10.35
N ASN A 88 3.63 6.76 -9.61
CA ASN A 88 2.79 5.67 -10.14
C ASN A 88 1.31 5.76 -9.74
N LEU A 89 0.90 6.77 -8.98
CA LEU A 89 -0.49 7.08 -8.62
C LEU A 89 -0.89 8.45 -9.19
N ARG A 90 -2.01 8.49 -9.90
CA ARG A 90 -2.61 9.72 -10.42
C ARG A 90 -4.00 9.91 -9.83
N THR A 91 -4.30 11.10 -9.32
CA THR A 91 -5.65 11.45 -8.90
C THR A 91 -6.60 11.42 -10.10
N LEU A 92 -7.85 11.01 -9.85
CA LEU A 92 -8.91 11.19 -10.84
C LEU A 92 -9.25 12.69 -10.83
N ARG A 93 -8.86 13.42 -11.88
CA ARG A 93 -9.31 14.81 -12.04
C ARG A 93 -10.83 14.78 -12.29
N TRP A 94 -11.55 15.57 -11.50
CA TRP A 94 -12.84 16.16 -11.86
C TRP A 94 -12.82 16.87 -13.22
#